data_AF-A0A9W8IWA1-F1
#
_entry.id   AF-A0A9W8IWA1-F1
#
_cell.length_a   1.000
_cell.length_b   1.000
_cell.length_c   1.000
_cell.angle_alpha   90.00
_cell.angle_beta   90.00
_cell.angle_gamma   90.00
#
_symmetry.space_group_name_H-M   'P 1'
#
loop_
_entity.id
_entity.type
_entity.pdbx_description
1 polymer ?
#
loop_
_entity_poly.entity_id
_entity_poly.type
_entity_poly.pdbx_seq_one_letter_code
_entity_poly.pdbx_strand_id
1 'polypeptide(L)'
;MQTTTFPHVPHDSSSARYALFRDVENAPALRQRIVKASTMQGKKGELEKEAVNFAFIDARLITSRKHLTTAIHQAILADSANPSGLKTKSVHSEVLFNLNPTNNITEALRNYGLSDTSTDLVVVRIGSPDVPDNVIQELMKDVVIGNIVEPFETELEQLTDWGLVKRYFKLNTEPALKDLEGQAEREAVDKIVTSSVAMKSVVQ
;
A
#
# COMPACT_ATOMS: atom_id res chain seq x y z
N MET A 1 14.78 4.16 -0.03
CA MET A 1 13.83 3.12 0.45
C MET A 1 13.77 3.15 1.97
N GLN A 2 12.63 2.84 2.57
CA GLN A 2 12.45 2.81 4.02
C GLN A 2 12.09 1.41 4.51
N THR A 3 12.45 1.12 5.76
CA THR A 3 12.20 -0.17 6.42
C THR A 3 11.52 0.08 7.76
N THR A 4 10.52 -0.74 8.08
CA THR A 4 9.80 -0.71 9.37
C THR A 4 9.65 -2.13 9.87
N THR A 5 10.04 -2.37 11.13
CA THR A 5 9.97 -3.68 11.77
C THR A 5 8.81 -3.75 12.76
N PHE A 6 8.22 -4.94 12.90
CA PHE A 6 7.08 -5.25 13.76
C PHE A 6 7.47 -6.42 14.66
N PRO A 7 8.08 -6.18 15.84
CA PRO A 7 8.67 -7.25 16.65
C PRO A 7 7.64 -8.19 17.31
N HIS A 8 6.36 -7.81 17.32
CA HIS A 8 5.27 -8.55 17.97
C HIS A 8 4.51 -9.52 17.04
N VAL A 9 4.89 -9.62 15.77
CA VAL A 9 4.28 -10.52 14.78
C VAL A 9 5.27 -11.62 14.38
N PRO A 10 4.85 -12.69 13.69
CA PRO A 10 5.75 -13.77 13.27
C PRO A 10 6.97 -13.24 12.49
N HIS A 11 8.12 -13.86 12.72
CA HIS A 11 9.40 -13.40 12.19
C HIS A 11 9.38 -13.22 10.67
N ASP A 12 8.77 -14.16 9.95
CA ASP A 12 8.72 -14.19 8.49
C ASP A 12 7.89 -13.06 7.86
N SER A 13 7.11 -12.31 8.63
CA SER A 13 6.35 -11.13 8.21
C SER A 13 6.63 -9.89 9.06
N SER A 14 7.68 -9.93 9.88
CA SER A 14 8.03 -8.89 10.86
C SER A 14 8.77 -7.68 10.28
N SER A 15 9.00 -7.61 8.96
CA SER A 15 9.63 -6.47 8.30
C SER A 15 8.85 -6.02 7.06
N ALA A 16 8.60 -4.72 6.96
CA ALA A 16 8.05 -4.09 5.76
C ALA A 16 9.03 -3.08 5.17
N ARG A 17 9.32 -3.24 3.89
CA ARG A 17 10.18 -2.36 3.08
C ARG A 17 9.34 -1.66 2.05
N TYR A 18 9.49 -0.36 1.92
CA TYR A 18 8.72 0.43 0.97
C TYR A 18 9.52 1.54 0.33
N ALA A 19 9.18 1.83 -0.92
CA ALA A 19 9.78 2.89 -1.71
C ALA A 19 8.71 3.61 -2.52
N LEU A 20 8.89 4.92 -2.69
CA LEU A 20 8.09 5.73 -3.59
C LEU A 20 8.80 5.77 -4.94
N PHE A 21 8.11 5.30 -5.97
CA PHE A 21 8.52 5.38 -7.37
C PHE A 21 7.77 6.52 -8.05
N ARG A 22 8.49 7.32 -8.83
CA ARG A 22 7.96 8.35 -9.72
C ARG A 22 8.36 8.07 -11.16
N ASP A 23 7.68 8.72 -12.09
CA ASP A 23 7.90 8.56 -13.53
C ASP A 23 7.82 7.09 -13.96
N VAL A 24 6.84 6.35 -13.44
CA VAL A 24 6.66 4.92 -13.77
C VAL A 24 6.22 4.77 -15.23
N GLU A 25 7.02 4.09 -16.03
CA GLU A 25 6.81 3.95 -17.47
C GLU A 25 6.12 2.63 -17.86
N ASN A 26 6.22 1.62 -17.01
CA ASN A 26 5.76 0.26 -17.32
C ASN A 26 4.45 -0.15 -16.64
N ALA A 27 3.65 0.80 -16.15
CA ALA A 27 2.44 0.49 -15.38
C ALA A 27 1.44 -0.47 -16.09
N PRO A 28 1.09 -0.29 -17.39
CA PRO A 28 0.22 -1.26 -18.08
C PRO A 28 0.81 -2.67 -18.15
N ALA A 29 2.10 -2.77 -18.48
CA ALA A 29 2.79 -4.04 -18.60
C ALA A 29 2.92 -4.73 -17.24
N LEU A 30 3.21 -3.96 -16.19
CA LEU A 30 3.28 -4.43 -14.81
C LEU A 30 1.93 -4.96 -14.32
N ARG A 31 0.84 -4.24 -14.59
CA ARG A 31 -0.51 -4.70 -14.26
C ARG A 31 -0.83 -6.04 -14.90
N GLN A 32 -0.56 -6.16 -16.20
CA GLN A 32 -0.77 -7.39 -16.95
C GLN A 32 0.07 -8.54 -16.38
N ARG A 33 1.34 -8.25 -16.02
CA ARG A 33 2.25 -9.22 -15.40
C ARG A 33 1.69 -9.76 -14.07
N ILE A 34 1.17 -8.89 -13.20
CA ILE A 34 0.55 -9.29 -11.92
C ILE A 34 -0.68 -10.16 -12.14
N VAL A 35 -1.59 -9.74 -13.05
CA VAL A 35 -2.79 -10.52 -13.37
C VAL A 35 -2.41 -11.89 -13.91
N LYS A 36 -1.44 -11.94 -14.85
CA LYS A 36 -0.94 -13.19 -15.42
C LYS A 36 -0.32 -14.09 -14.35
N ALA A 37 0.53 -13.55 -13.47
CA ALA A 37 1.14 -14.28 -12.35
C ALA A 37 0.08 -14.95 -11.45
N SER A 38 -1.03 -14.26 -11.19
CA SER A 38 -2.12 -14.78 -10.35
C SER A 38 -2.88 -15.96 -10.95
N THR A 39 -2.80 -16.16 -12.27
CA THR A 39 -3.51 -17.22 -13.01
C THR A 39 -2.61 -18.37 -13.46
N MET A 40 -1.29 -18.15 -13.49
CA MET A 40 -0.33 -19.18 -13.87
C MET A 40 -0.23 -20.29 -12.81
N GLN A 41 -0.11 -21.52 -13.28
CA GLN A 41 0.03 -22.71 -12.43
C GLN A 41 1.42 -23.36 -12.59
N GLY A 42 1.79 -24.17 -11.59
CA GLY A 42 3.06 -24.90 -11.57
C GLY A 42 4.27 -24.04 -11.23
N LYS A 43 5.46 -24.63 -11.31
CA LYS A 43 6.72 -24.02 -10.83
C LYS A 43 7.02 -22.65 -11.47
N LYS A 44 6.71 -22.47 -12.75
CA LYS A 44 6.87 -21.17 -13.43
C LYS A 44 5.92 -20.10 -12.87
N GLY A 45 4.69 -20.48 -12.53
CA GLY A 45 3.71 -19.59 -11.92
C GLY A 45 4.15 -19.14 -10.53
N GLU A 46 4.66 -20.05 -9.70
CA GLU A 46 5.15 -19.69 -8.36
C GLU A 46 6.36 -18.76 -8.39
N LEU A 47 7.31 -18.99 -9.32
CA LEU A 47 8.43 -18.08 -9.53
C LEU A 47 7.96 -16.68 -9.97
N GLU A 48 6.98 -16.62 -10.88
CA GLU A 48 6.46 -15.35 -11.36
C GLU A 48 5.67 -14.61 -10.27
N LYS A 49 4.86 -15.33 -9.48
CA LYS A 49 4.16 -14.76 -8.32
C LYS A 49 5.13 -14.16 -7.33
N GLU A 50 6.22 -14.87 -7.02
CA GLU A 50 7.26 -14.36 -6.11
C GLU A 50 7.97 -13.13 -6.69
N ALA A 51 8.27 -13.15 -7.99
CA ALA A 51 8.92 -12.01 -8.67
C ALA A 51 8.09 -10.72 -8.65
N VAL A 52 6.76 -10.81 -8.52
CA VAL A 52 5.86 -9.65 -8.39
C VAL A 52 5.15 -9.59 -7.03
N ASN A 53 5.72 -10.22 -6.01
CA ASN A 53 5.12 -10.33 -4.67
C ASN A 53 5.29 -9.04 -3.86
N PHE A 54 4.64 -7.98 -4.33
CA PHE A 54 4.63 -6.65 -3.73
C PHE A 54 3.20 -6.10 -3.70
N ALA A 55 2.94 -5.15 -2.82
CA ALA A 55 1.79 -4.27 -2.94
C ALA A 55 2.20 -3.06 -3.77
N PHE A 56 1.52 -2.85 -4.90
CA PHE A 56 1.69 -1.69 -5.76
C PHE A 56 0.53 -0.73 -5.51
N ILE A 57 0.82 0.39 -4.84
CA ILE A 57 -0.18 1.28 -4.28
C ILE A 57 -0.11 2.63 -5.01
N ASP A 58 -1.25 3.19 -5.43
CA ASP A 58 -1.33 4.54 -5.98
C ASP A 58 -0.91 5.57 -4.91
N ALA A 59 0.21 6.25 -5.14
CA ALA A 59 0.81 7.15 -4.16
C ALA A 59 -0.09 8.35 -3.80
N ARG A 60 -0.99 8.75 -4.71
CA ARG A 60 -1.88 9.92 -4.54
C ARG A 60 -2.88 9.75 -3.40
N LEU A 61 -3.14 8.52 -2.99
CA LEU A 61 -4.11 8.19 -1.93
C LEU A 61 -3.46 7.97 -0.56
N ILE A 62 -2.13 8.09 -0.46
CA ILE A 62 -1.40 7.88 0.79
C ILE A 62 -1.05 9.24 1.38
N THR A 63 -1.63 9.54 2.54
CA THR A 63 -1.56 10.86 3.18
C THR A 63 -0.31 11.06 4.03
N SER A 64 0.27 9.98 4.55
CA SER A 64 1.47 10.01 5.41
C SER A 64 2.11 8.64 5.52
N ARG A 65 3.36 8.59 6.03
CA ARG A 65 4.00 7.33 6.44
C ARG A 65 3.14 6.56 7.44
N LYS A 66 2.52 7.27 8.41
CA LYS A 66 1.71 6.65 9.45
C LYS A 66 0.46 5.98 8.88
N HIS A 67 -0.20 6.60 7.91
CA HIS A 67 -1.31 6.00 7.19
C HIS A 67 -0.88 4.68 6.51
N LEU A 68 0.22 4.71 5.76
CA LEU A 68 0.76 3.52 5.09
C LEU A 68 1.13 2.41 6.07
N THR A 69 1.94 2.71 7.10
CA THR A 69 2.42 1.71 8.06
C THR A 69 1.29 1.13 8.91
N THR A 70 0.23 1.91 9.16
CA THR A 70 -0.99 1.40 9.82
C THR A 70 -1.67 0.35 8.94
N ALA A 71 -1.82 0.58 7.64
CA ALA A 71 -2.41 -0.42 6.73
C ALA A 71 -1.56 -1.69 6.60
N ILE A 72 -0.23 -1.53 6.54
CA ILE A 72 0.74 -2.64 6.55
C ILE A 72 0.60 -3.45 7.82
N HIS A 73 0.57 -2.79 8.98
CA HIS A 73 0.44 -3.47 10.26
C HIS A 73 -0.87 -4.24 10.37
N GLN A 74 -1.99 -3.64 9.95
CA GLN A 74 -3.29 -4.33 9.90
C GLN A 74 -3.26 -5.56 8.98
N ALA A 75 -2.57 -5.48 7.84
CA ALA A 75 -2.41 -6.59 6.92
C ALA A 75 -1.61 -7.74 7.55
N ILE A 76 -0.50 -7.42 8.23
CA ILE A 76 0.33 -8.44 8.90
C ILE A 76 -0.44 -9.08 10.06
N LEU A 77 -1.19 -8.30 10.84
CA LEU A 77 -2.04 -8.85 11.91
C LEU A 77 -3.09 -9.81 11.35
N ALA A 78 -3.77 -9.43 10.26
CA ALA A 78 -4.72 -10.28 9.57
C ALA A 78 -4.06 -11.57 9.06
N ASP A 79 -2.87 -11.51 8.48
CA ASP A 79 -2.12 -12.69 8.02
C ASP A 79 -1.75 -13.63 9.18
N SER A 80 -1.41 -13.07 10.34
CA SER A 80 -1.06 -13.84 11.54
C SER A 80 -2.27 -14.45 12.28
N ALA A 81 -3.48 -13.96 12.02
CA ALA A 81 -4.71 -14.37 12.70
C ALA A 81 -5.31 -15.64 12.07
N ASN A 82 -4.91 -16.82 12.57
CA ASN A 82 -5.51 -18.10 12.20
C ASN A 82 -6.95 -18.24 12.77
N PRO A 83 -7.92 -18.86 12.06
CA PRO A 83 -7.82 -19.58 10.78
C PRO A 83 -8.37 -18.82 9.54
N SER A 84 -8.74 -17.54 9.63
CA SER A 84 -9.41 -16.83 8.51
C SER A 84 -9.10 -15.33 8.42
N GLY A 85 -7.90 -14.93 8.86
CA GLY A 85 -7.60 -13.52 9.05
C GLY A 85 -7.51 -12.68 7.76
N LEU A 86 -6.93 -13.21 6.68
CA LEU A 86 -6.90 -12.50 5.40
C LEU A 86 -8.26 -12.54 4.67
N LYS A 87 -8.71 -11.38 4.20
CA LYS A 87 -9.85 -11.28 3.26
C LYS A 87 -9.41 -11.45 1.81
N THR A 88 -8.16 -11.15 1.52
CA THR A 88 -7.57 -11.19 0.18
C THR A 88 -6.64 -12.41 0.00
N LYS A 89 -5.97 -12.50 -1.15
CA LYS A 89 -5.15 -13.67 -1.51
C LYS A 89 -3.73 -13.63 -0.90
N SER A 90 -3.27 -12.48 -0.45
CA SER A 90 -1.94 -12.29 0.16
C SER A 90 -1.93 -11.11 1.12
N VAL A 91 -0.96 -11.10 2.03
CA VAL A 91 -0.71 -9.97 2.93
C VAL A 91 -0.52 -8.64 2.16
N HIS A 92 0.07 -8.69 0.96
CA HIS A 92 0.26 -7.52 0.11
C HIS A 92 -1.06 -6.97 -0.43
N SER A 93 -1.96 -7.83 -0.94
CA SER A 93 -3.30 -7.38 -1.35
C SER A 93 -4.15 -6.92 -0.16
N GLU A 94 -3.86 -7.43 1.04
CA GLU A 94 -4.53 -7.02 2.27
C GLU A 94 -4.16 -5.58 2.67
N VAL A 95 -2.96 -5.09 2.32
CA VAL A 95 -2.59 -3.68 2.51
C VAL A 95 -3.55 -2.77 1.72
N LEU A 96 -3.79 -3.08 0.44
CA LEU A 96 -4.70 -2.32 -0.41
C LEU A 96 -6.13 -2.40 0.12
N PHE A 97 -6.55 -3.59 0.55
CA PHE A 97 -7.83 -3.76 1.22
C PHE A 97 -7.95 -2.86 2.44
N ASN A 98 -6.96 -2.83 3.32
CA ASN A 98 -7.00 -2.05 4.56
C ASN A 98 -6.98 -0.54 4.34
N LEU A 99 -6.30 -0.07 3.29
CA LEU A 99 -6.29 1.36 2.90
C LEU A 99 -7.67 1.84 2.44
N ASN A 100 -8.48 0.96 1.82
CA ASN A 100 -9.77 1.33 1.28
C ASN A 100 -10.82 1.53 2.39
N PRO A 101 -11.65 2.59 2.36
CA PRO A 101 -12.65 2.83 3.39
C PRO A 101 -13.81 1.82 3.40
N THR A 102 -14.06 1.11 2.29
CA THR A 102 -15.14 0.12 2.18
C THR A 102 -14.59 -1.31 2.28
N ASN A 103 -15.45 -2.27 2.61
CA ASN A 103 -15.08 -3.70 2.65
C ASN A 103 -15.14 -4.39 1.27
N ASN A 104 -15.09 -3.62 0.18
CA ASN A 104 -15.13 -4.17 -1.18
C ASN A 104 -13.69 -4.37 -1.71
N ILE A 105 -13.28 -5.64 -1.84
CA ILE A 105 -11.94 -6.01 -2.32
C ILE A 105 -11.69 -5.52 -3.75
N THR A 106 -12.66 -5.66 -4.65
CA THR A 106 -12.51 -5.22 -6.04
C THR A 106 -12.35 -3.71 -6.12
N GLU A 107 -13.12 -2.97 -5.32
CA GLU A 107 -12.98 -1.52 -5.20
C GLU A 107 -11.61 -1.14 -4.64
N ALA A 108 -11.14 -1.81 -3.59
CA ALA A 108 -9.82 -1.55 -3.00
C ALA A 108 -8.69 -1.74 -4.02
N LEU A 109 -8.68 -2.86 -4.74
CA LEU A 109 -7.68 -3.13 -5.78
C LEU A 109 -7.75 -2.16 -6.95
N ARG A 110 -8.95 -1.68 -7.30
CA ARG A 110 -9.13 -0.70 -8.39
C ARG A 110 -8.71 0.71 -7.98
N ASN A 111 -9.05 1.11 -6.75
CA ASN A 111 -8.88 2.48 -6.28
C ASN A 111 -7.46 2.72 -5.77
N TYR A 112 -6.92 1.80 -4.97
CA TYR A 112 -5.60 1.91 -4.34
C TYR A 112 -4.52 1.14 -5.06
N GLY A 113 -4.89 0.19 -5.93
CA GLY A 113 -3.91 -0.54 -6.71
C GLY A 113 -3.43 0.22 -7.92
N LEU A 114 -2.39 -0.31 -8.56
CA LEU A 114 -1.85 0.26 -9.78
C LEU A 114 -2.86 0.19 -10.94
N SER A 115 -2.89 1.26 -11.72
CA SER A 115 -3.69 1.40 -12.94
C SER A 115 -2.78 1.48 -14.17
N ASP A 116 -3.35 1.35 -15.36
CA ASP A 116 -2.57 1.48 -16.61
C ASP A 116 -1.99 2.90 -16.80
N THR A 117 -2.52 3.88 -16.07
CA THR A 117 -2.09 5.29 -16.13
C THR A 117 -1.29 5.72 -14.90
N SER A 118 -0.91 4.80 -14.02
CA SER A 118 -0.19 5.14 -12.79
C SER A 118 1.24 5.58 -13.10
N THR A 119 1.58 6.80 -12.69
CA THR A 119 2.94 7.39 -12.82
C THR A 119 3.69 7.39 -11.51
N ASP A 120 2.99 7.35 -10.38
CA ASP A 120 3.56 7.42 -9.03
C ASP A 120 3.02 6.27 -8.18
N LEU A 121 3.92 5.43 -7.67
CA LEU A 121 3.57 4.21 -6.94
C LEU A 121 4.34 4.12 -5.63
N VAL A 122 3.65 3.78 -4.55
CA VAL A 122 4.29 3.23 -3.36
C VAL A 122 4.35 1.71 -3.52
N VAL A 123 5.56 1.16 -3.52
CA VAL A 123 5.79 -0.29 -3.63
C VAL A 123 6.18 -0.81 -2.26
N VAL A 124 5.47 -1.82 -1.76
CA VAL A 124 5.69 -2.41 -0.43
C VAL A 124 6.00 -3.90 -0.55
N ARG A 125 7.03 -4.34 0.16
CA ARG A 125 7.38 -5.74 0.41
C ARG A 125 7.28 -6.05 1.90
N ILE A 126 6.52 -7.07 2.26
CA ILE A 126 6.43 -7.62 3.61
C ILE A 126 7.17 -8.97 3.62
N GLY A 127 8.01 -9.20 4.62
CA GLY A 127 8.77 -10.44 4.74
C GLY A 127 9.69 -10.48 5.97
N SER A 128 10.61 -11.45 5.98
CA SER A 128 11.62 -11.60 7.04
C SER A 128 12.59 -10.40 7.06
N PRO A 129 13.02 -9.94 8.25
CA PRO A 129 14.11 -8.97 8.37
C PRO A 129 15.46 -9.52 7.88
N ASP A 130 15.63 -10.85 7.80
CA ASP A 130 16.90 -11.50 7.40
C ASP A 130 17.31 -11.18 5.96
N VAL A 131 16.34 -10.86 5.10
CA VAL A 131 16.62 -10.49 3.71
C VAL A 131 17.18 -9.06 3.70
N PRO A 132 18.39 -8.84 3.18
CA PRO A 132 18.99 -7.51 3.18
C PRO A 132 18.19 -6.49 2.37
N ASP A 133 18.15 -5.25 2.86
CA ASP A 133 17.42 -4.14 2.26
C ASP A 133 17.81 -3.89 0.79
N ASN A 134 19.11 -3.98 0.46
CA ASN A 134 19.59 -3.83 -0.92
C ASN A 134 19.03 -4.91 -1.86
N VAL A 135 18.86 -6.15 -1.39
CA VAL A 135 18.28 -7.23 -2.22
C VAL A 135 16.83 -6.89 -2.56
N ILE A 136 16.03 -6.46 -1.59
CA ILE A 136 14.64 -6.08 -1.82
C ILE A 136 14.54 -4.85 -2.72
N GLN A 137 15.43 -3.87 -2.56
CA GLN A 137 15.45 -2.70 -3.41
C GLN A 137 15.74 -3.05 -4.87
N GLU A 138 16.70 -3.95 -5.13
CA GLU A 138 16.98 -4.40 -6.50
C GLU A 138 15.80 -5.18 -7.08
N LEU A 139 15.13 -6.05 -6.31
CA LEU A 139 13.91 -6.71 -6.77
C LEU A 139 12.78 -5.72 -7.12
N MET A 140 12.65 -4.60 -6.38
CA MET A 140 11.68 -3.56 -6.74
C MET A 140 12.04 -2.90 -8.08
N LYS A 141 13.32 -2.60 -8.32
CA LYS A 141 13.82 -1.99 -9.57
C LYS A 141 13.71 -2.92 -10.78
N ASP A 142 13.87 -4.23 -10.57
CA ASP A 142 13.68 -5.24 -11.63
C ASP A 142 12.23 -5.29 -12.13
N VAL A 143 11.28 -4.83 -11.32
CA VAL A 143 9.84 -4.93 -11.59
C VAL A 143 9.26 -3.59 -12.03
N VAL A 144 9.72 -2.47 -11.45
CA VAL A 144 9.19 -1.13 -11.71
C VAL A 144 10.20 -0.30 -12.48
N ILE A 145 9.85 0.08 -13.70
CA ILE A 145 10.65 1.00 -14.53
C ILE A 145 10.23 2.42 -14.14
N GLY A 146 11.03 3.06 -13.29
CA GLY A 146 10.82 4.41 -12.77
C GLY A 146 11.90 4.78 -11.75
N ASN A 147 11.75 5.94 -11.12
CA ASN A 147 12.75 6.51 -10.22
C ASN A 147 12.32 6.35 -8.75
N ILE A 148 13.14 5.71 -7.93
CA ILE A 148 12.96 5.77 -6.47
C ILE A 148 13.34 7.18 -6.00
N VAL A 149 12.44 7.85 -5.28
CA VAL A 149 12.65 9.21 -4.78
C VAL A 149 12.74 9.27 -3.25
N GLU A 150 13.50 10.24 -2.75
CA GLU A 150 13.74 10.49 -1.32
C GLU A 150 13.90 12.01 -1.06
N PRO A 151 13.54 12.53 0.13
CA PRO A 151 12.95 11.83 1.27
C PRO A 151 11.49 11.42 1.03
N PHE A 152 11.11 10.22 1.49
CA PHE A 152 9.77 9.65 1.27
C PHE A 152 8.64 10.60 1.69
N GLU A 153 8.74 11.22 2.88
CA GLU A 153 7.72 12.13 3.41
C GLU A 153 7.48 13.34 2.51
N THR A 154 8.57 14.01 2.14
CA THR A 154 8.52 15.27 1.39
C THR A 154 8.01 15.07 -0.02
N GLU A 155 8.41 13.98 -0.67
CA GLU A 155 7.91 13.62 -1.99
C GLU A 155 6.44 13.17 -1.93
N LEU A 156 6.06 12.40 -0.91
CA LEU A 156 4.67 11.95 -0.75
C LEU A 156 3.70 13.12 -0.50
N GLU A 157 4.09 14.10 0.31
CA GLU A 157 3.27 15.29 0.60
C GLU A 157 2.92 16.07 -0.67
N GLN A 158 3.84 16.11 -1.65
CA GLN A 158 3.63 16.77 -2.94
C GLN A 158 2.70 16.00 -3.87
N LEU A 159 2.63 14.67 -3.72
CA LEU A 159 1.85 13.77 -4.58
C LEU A 159 0.42 13.52 -4.09
N THR A 160 0.18 13.68 -2.79
CA THR A 160 -1.11 13.35 -2.18
C THR A 160 -2.23 14.20 -2.78
N ASP A 161 -3.21 13.54 -3.41
CA ASP A 161 -4.42 14.19 -3.91
C ASP A 161 -5.46 14.24 -2.78
N TRP A 162 -5.39 15.31 -2.00
CA TRP A 162 -6.30 15.56 -0.88
C TRP A 162 -7.77 15.64 -1.32
N GLY A 163 -8.07 16.06 -2.55
CA GLY A 163 -9.43 16.09 -3.08
C GLY A 163 -9.96 14.68 -3.30
N LEU A 164 -9.13 13.79 -3.88
CA LEU A 164 -9.47 12.39 -4.10
C LEU A 164 -9.57 11.62 -2.77
N VAL A 165 -8.65 11.84 -1.84
CA VAL A 165 -8.71 11.26 -0.48
C VAL A 165 -10.02 11.65 0.21
N LYS A 166 -10.36 12.95 0.27
CA LYS A 166 -11.62 13.40 0.87
C LYS A 166 -12.83 12.81 0.17
N ARG A 167 -12.81 12.67 -1.16
CA ARG A 167 -13.90 12.04 -1.92
C ARG A 167 -14.09 10.57 -1.54
N TYR A 168 -13.02 9.78 -1.47
CA TYR A 168 -13.10 8.34 -1.18
C TYR A 168 -13.54 8.09 0.27
N PHE A 169 -13.06 8.88 1.22
CA PHE A 169 -13.47 8.80 2.63
C PHE A 169 -14.75 9.59 2.95
N LYS A 170 -15.41 10.19 1.94
CA LYS A 170 -16.65 10.99 2.09
C LYS A 170 -16.52 12.17 3.06
N LEU A 171 -15.35 12.80 3.11
CA LEU A 171 -15.02 13.88 4.05
C LEU A 171 -15.36 15.29 3.54
N ASN A 172 -15.84 15.44 2.30
CA ASN A 172 -16.16 16.75 1.72
C ASN A 172 -17.23 17.54 2.48
N THR A 173 -18.07 16.86 3.25
CA THR A 173 -19.14 17.46 4.05
C THR A 173 -18.96 17.19 5.55
N GLU A 174 -17.77 16.76 5.97
CA GLU A 174 -17.49 16.40 7.36
C GLU A 174 -17.48 17.64 8.25
N PRO A 175 -18.39 17.76 9.24
CA PRO A 175 -18.46 18.95 10.09
C PRO A 175 -17.15 19.26 10.82
N ALA A 176 -16.38 18.23 11.19
CA ALA A 176 -15.09 18.40 11.86
C ALA A 176 -14.02 19.09 10.99
N LEU A 177 -14.23 19.19 9.68
CA LEU A 177 -13.31 19.83 8.73
C LEU A 177 -13.78 21.22 8.27
N LYS A 178 -15.01 21.61 8.58
CA LYS A 178 -15.69 22.77 7.97
C LYS A 178 -14.93 24.10 8.12
N ASP A 179 -14.26 24.28 9.26
CA ASP A 179 -13.55 25.53 9.59
C ASP A 179 -12.01 25.39 9.48
N LEU A 180 -11.53 24.28 8.90
CA LEU A 180 -10.10 24.02 8.71
C LEU A 180 -9.69 24.25 7.26
N GLU A 181 -8.52 24.85 7.07
CA GLU A 181 -7.96 25.09 5.74
C GLU A 181 -6.46 24.74 5.69
N GLY A 182 -5.94 24.55 4.48
CA GLY A 182 -4.53 24.33 4.23
C GLY A 182 -3.97 23.15 5.02
N GLN A 183 -2.86 23.36 5.72
CA GLN A 183 -2.18 22.32 6.47
C GLN A 183 -3.04 21.74 7.61
N ALA A 184 -3.81 22.58 8.31
CA ALA A 184 -4.65 22.11 9.41
C ALA A 184 -5.76 21.15 8.94
N GLU A 185 -6.37 21.43 7.77
CA GLU A 185 -7.33 20.51 7.16
C GLU A 185 -6.66 19.18 6.79
N ARG A 186 -5.49 19.24 6.15
CA ARG A 186 -4.73 18.05 5.73
C ARG A 186 -4.35 17.15 6.91
N GLU A 187 -3.89 17.74 8.01
CA GLU A 187 -3.58 17.00 9.24
C GLU A 187 -4.82 16.36 9.87
N ALA A 188 -5.97 17.03 9.83
CA ALA A 188 -7.22 16.47 10.33
C ALA A 188 -7.71 15.31 9.43
N VAL A 189 -7.63 15.48 8.10
CA VAL A 189 -7.95 14.42 7.13
C VAL A 189 -7.03 13.21 7.33
N ASP A 190 -5.72 13.40 7.45
CA ASP A 190 -4.77 12.30 7.69
C ASP A 190 -5.08 11.53 8.97
N LYS A 191 -5.45 12.23 10.06
CA LYS A 191 -5.88 11.60 11.31
C LYS A 191 -7.13 10.76 11.12
N ILE A 192 -8.16 11.30 10.46
CA ILE A 192 -9.42 10.58 10.20
C ILE A 192 -9.17 9.34 9.35
N VAL A 193 -8.43 9.49 8.25
CA VAL A 193 -8.09 8.41 7.32
C VAL A 193 -7.28 7.32 8.01
N THR A 194 -6.20 7.69 8.71
CA THR A 194 -5.37 6.75 9.47
C THR A 194 -6.20 6.01 10.54
N SER A 195 -7.10 6.71 11.22
CA SER A 195 -7.98 6.09 12.23
C SER A 195 -8.98 5.14 11.59
N SER A 196 -9.53 5.47 10.43
CA SER A 196 -10.42 4.59 9.67
C SER A 196 -9.71 3.30 9.26
N VAL A 197 -8.47 3.39 8.77
CA VAL A 197 -7.64 2.22 8.45
C VAL A 197 -7.34 1.38 9.71
N ALA A 198 -6.96 2.03 10.81
CA ALA A 198 -6.67 1.34 12.08
C ALA A 198 -7.89 0.59 12.63
N MET A 199 -9.10 1.13 12.42
CA MET A 199 -10.33 0.57 12.96
C MET A 199 -10.98 -0.47 12.07
N LYS A 200 -10.52 -0.63 10.82
CA LYS A 200 -11.16 -1.49 9.84
C LYS A 200 -11.25 -2.95 10.27
N SER A 201 -10.28 -3.47 11.01
CA SER A 201 -10.30 -4.85 11.51
C SER A 201 -11.24 -5.09 12.69
N VAL A 202 -11.63 -4.02 13.42
CA VAL A 202 -12.46 -4.11 14.62
C VAL A 202 -13.95 -3.90 14.31
N VAL A 203 -14.27 -3.16 13.26
CA VAL A 203 -15.65 -2.80 12.86
C VAL A 203 -16.25 -3.82 11.88
N GLN A 204 -15.59 -4.98 11.67
CA GLN A 204 -16.00 -6.04 10.74
C GLN A 204 -17.03 -7.00 11.31
#